data_AF-A0A350UMN8-F1
#
_entry.id   AF-A0A350UMN8-F1
#
_cell.length_a   1.000
_cell.length_b   1.000
_cell.length_c   1.000
_cell.angle_alpha   90.00
_cell.angle_beta   90.00
_cell.angle_gamma   90.00
#
_symmetry.space_group_name_H-M   'P 1'
#
loop_
_entity.id
_entity.type
_entity.pdbx_description
1 polymer ?
#
loop_
_entity_poly.entity_id
_entity_poly.type
_entity_poly.pdbx_seq_one_letter_code
_entity_poly.pdbx_strand_id
1 'polypeptide(L)'
;MMIWPKQAFLTLAALGALLAAPHYVEPLKPFRLAGWSQIPRLLEFQPRPETLAAVEEGLSEAGAAAGVVADEALADPGHVLDDFYAALLRTERDEPGAVTRVLHYGDSPTTADLITADLREQLQRRFGDAGHGLHLPARPWAWYGHRGVQIRAKGWRIAPVTQRGEGAEEHTS
;
A
#
# COMPACT_ATOMS: atom_id res chain seq x y z
N MET A 1 -16.35 36.78 1.97
CA MET A 1 -16.89 36.44 0.65
C MET A 1 -15.71 36.02 -0.23
N MET A 2 -15.50 34.72 -0.41
CA MET A 2 -14.31 34.17 -1.08
C MET A 2 -14.53 34.21 -2.60
N ILE A 3 -13.82 35.11 -3.29
CA ILE A 3 -13.91 35.29 -4.74
C ILE A 3 -13.01 34.23 -5.39
N TRP A 4 -13.60 33.15 -5.89
CA TRP A 4 -12.85 32.14 -6.64
C TRP A 4 -12.32 32.72 -7.96
N PRO A 5 -11.10 32.38 -8.40
CA PRO A 5 -10.62 32.78 -9.71
C PRO A 5 -11.48 32.09 -10.76
N LYS A 6 -11.92 32.85 -11.76
CA LYS A 6 -12.85 32.39 -12.81
C LYS A 6 -12.38 31.10 -13.51
N GLN A 7 -11.06 30.92 -13.63
CA GLN A 7 -10.45 29.72 -14.21
C GLN A 7 -10.66 28.46 -13.36
N ALA A 8 -10.60 28.56 -12.03
CA ALA A 8 -10.87 27.45 -11.12
C ALA A 8 -12.36 27.03 -11.17
N PHE A 9 -13.25 28.02 -11.29
CA PHE A 9 -14.67 27.73 -11.46
C PHE A 9 -14.96 27.01 -12.78
N LEU A 10 -14.38 27.49 -13.88
CA LEU A 10 -14.56 26.89 -15.21
C LEU A 10 -13.99 25.46 -15.29
N THR A 11 -12.85 25.21 -14.64
CA THR A 11 -12.25 23.85 -14.60
C THR A 11 -13.09 22.88 -13.77
N LEU A 12 -13.59 23.30 -12.61
CA LEU A 12 -14.51 22.48 -11.81
C LEU A 12 -15.83 22.22 -12.53
N ALA A 13 -16.38 23.22 -13.23
CA ALA A 13 -17.59 23.07 -14.03
C ALA A 13 -17.38 22.11 -15.22
N ALA A 14 -16.25 22.21 -15.92
CA ALA A 14 -15.91 21.31 -17.02
C ALA A 14 -15.72 19.86 -16.53
N LEU A 15 -15.05 19.67 -15.40
CA LEU A 15 -14.89 18.35 -14.77
C LEU A 15 -16.25 17.76 -14.37
N GLY A 16 -17.11 18.57 -13.75
CA GLY A 16 -18.48 18.16 -13.40
C GLY A 16 -19.30 17.76 -14.62
N ALA A 17 -19.21 18.52 -15.72
CA ALA A 17 -19.89 18.20 -16.97
C ALA A 17 -19.37 16.90 -17.61
N LEU A 18 -18.05 16.67 -17.57
CA LEU A 18 -17.42 15.45 -18.09
C LEU A 18 -17.87 14.21 -17.29
N LEU A 19 -17.93 14.33 -15.96
CA LEU A 19 -18.41 13.26 -15.07
C LEU A 19 -19.91 13.00 -15.24
N ALA A 20 -20.70 14.02 -15.64
CA ALA A 20 -22.14 13.89 -15.85
C ALA A 20 -22.52 13.35 -17.24
N ALA A 21 -21.69 13.57 -18.26
CA ALA A 21 -21.97 13.17 -19.64
C ALA A 21 -22.34 11.68 -19.83
N PRO A 22 -21.71 10.70 -19.13
CA PRO A 22 -22.09 9.28 -19.16
C PRO A 22 -23.53 8.97 -18.69
N HIS A 23 -24.20 9.92 -18.03
CA HIS A 23 -25.59 9.75 -17.56
C HIS A 23 -26.63 10.14 -18.61
N TYR A 24 -26.28 11.02 -19.55
CA TYR A 24 -27.21 11.58 -20.53
C TYR A 24 -26.94 11.12 -21.97
N VAL A 25 -25.75 10.55 -22.22
CA VAL A 25 -25.30 10.14 -23.56
C VAL A 25 -25.23 8.62 -23.64
N GLU A 26 -26.12 8.02 -24.45
CA GLU A 26 -26.30 6.58 -24.62
C GLU A 26 -24.99 5.80 -24.89
N PRO A 27 -24.09 6.22 -25.81
CA PRO A 27 -22.83 5.50 -26.07
C PRO A 27 -21.81 5.58 -24.92
N LEU A 28 -21.99 6.46 -23.93
CA LEU A 28 -21.05 6.66 -22.82
C LEU A 28 -21.48 5.94 -21.54
N LYS A 29 -22.64 5.25 -21.54
CA LYS A 29 -23.13 4.45 -20.40
C LYS A 29 -22.14 3.43 -19.80
N PRO A 30 -21.28 2.72 -20.57
CA PRO A 30 -20.35 1.77 -19.95
C PRO A 30 -19.20 2.45 -19.17
N PHE A 31 -18.97 3.75 -19.36
CA PHE A 31 -17.94 4.52 -18.65
C PHE A 31 -18.48 5.27 -17.43
N ARG A 32 -19.65 4.87 -16.91
CA ARG A 32 -20.21 5.45 -15.69
C ARG A 32 -19.28 5.18 -14.51
N LEU A 33 -18.55 6.21 -14.11
CA LEU A 33 -17.92 6.26 -12.79
C LEU A 33 -19.05 6.21 -11.75
N ALA A 34 -18.79 5.57 -10.61
CA ALA A 34 -19.74 5.27 -9.54
C ALA A 34 -20.85 6.32 -9.40
N GLY A 35 -22.12 5.88 -9.38
CA GLY A 35 -23.27 6.79 -9.46
C GLY A 35 -23.20 7.89 -8.40
N TRP A 36 -23.70 9.10 -8.72
CA TRP A 36 -23.67 10.31 -7.87
C TRP A 36 -24.07 10.09 -6.40
N SER A 37 -24.86 9.05 -6.11
CA SER A 37 -25.20 8.59 -4.76
C SER A 37 -24.01 8.05 -3.93
N GLN A 38 -22.88 7.74 -4.55
CA GLN A 38 -21.66 7.21 -3.92
C GLN A 38 -20.67 8.34 -3.56
N ILE A 39 -20.82 9.53 -4.15
CA ILE A 39 -19.98 10.70 -3.87
C ILE A 39 -20.00 11.10 -2.39
N PRO A 40 -21.15 11.13 -1.67
CA PRO A 40 -21.12 11.37 -0.23
C PRO A 40 -20.29 10.32 0.53
N ARG A 41 -20.28 9.05 0.11
CA ARG A 41 -19.43 8.01 0.73
C ARG A 41 -17.93 8.22 0.49
N LEU A 42 -17.56 8.78 -0.66
CA LEU A 42 -16.18 9.13 -0.96
C LEU A 42 -15.70 10.36 -0.17
N LEU A 43 -16.61 11.28 0.13
CA LEU A 43 -16.35 12.47 0.95
C LEU A 43 -16.38 12.15 2.46
N GLU A 44 -17.10 11.11 2.86
CA GLU A 44 -17.08 10.50 4.20
C GLU A 44 -15.92 9.52 4.38
N PHE A 45 -14.79 9.77 3.73
CA PHE A 45 -13.56 9.05 4.07
C PHE A 45 -13.16 9.43 5.49
N GLN A 46 -13.59 8.61 6.45
CA GLN A 46 -13.09 8.65 7.81
C GLN A 46 -11.74 7.92 7.77
N PRO A 47 -10.59 8.59 7.97
CA PRO A 47 -9.34 7.87 8.21
C PRO A 47 -9.58 6.97 9.42
N ARG A 48 -9.55 5.66 9.21
CA ARG A 48 -9.73 4.68 10.27
C ARG A 48 -8.71 5.02 11.37
N PRO A 49 -9.13 5.24 12.62
CA PRO A 49 -8.19 5.58 13.67
C PRO A 49 -7.16 4.46 13.79
N GLU A 50 -5.87 4.80 13.89
CA GLU A 50 -4.77 3.84 14.13
C GLU A 50 -4.79 3.33 15.59
N THR A 51 -5.97 3.08 16.15
CA THR A 51 -6.08 2.40 17.45
C THR A 51 -6.03 0.90 17.21
N LEU A 52 -5.32 0.18 18.08
CA LEU A 52 -5.22 -1.28 18.02
C LEU A 52 -6.61 -1.93 17.90
N ALA A 53 -7.59 -1.43 18.65
CA ALA A 53 -8.97 -1.91 18.60
C ALA A 53 -9.62 -1.74 17.21
N ALA A 54 -9.40 -0.61 16.53
CA ALA A 54 -9.99 -0.36 15.20
C ALA A 54 -9.28 -1.14 14.08
N VAL A 55 -8.00 -1.47 14.28
CA VAL A 55 -7.23 -2.38 13.43
C VAL A 55 -7.71 -3.82 13.63
N GLU A 56 -7.88 -4.28 14.86
CA GLU A 56 -8.41 -5.61 15.20
C GLU A 56 -9.83 -5.80 14.69
N GLU A 57 -10.70 -4.80 14.85
CA GLU A 57 -12.06 -4.79 14.31
C GLU A 57 -12.06 -4.81 12.78
N GLY A 58 -11.15 -4.07 12.13
CA GLY A 58 -10.97 -4.10 10.67
C GLY A 58 -10.45 -5.42 10.13
N LEU A 59 -9.52 -6.06 10.84
CA LEU A 59 -9.03 -7.39 10.50
C LEU A 59 -10.12 -8.45 10.69
N SER A 60 -10.97 -8.30 11.72
CA SER A 60 -12.13 -9.17 11.97
C SER A 60 -13.21 -9.01 10.89
N GLU A 61 -13.56 -7.77 10.53
CA GLU A 61 -14.49 -7.47 9.44
C GLU A 61 -13.95 -7.93 8.07
N ALA A 62 -12.66 -7.72 7.80
CA ALA A 62 -12.01 -8.22 6.59
C ALA A 62 -11.98 -9.76 6.56
N GLY A 63 -11.73 -10.42 7.70
CA GLY A 63 -11.82 -11.87 7.85
C GLY A 63 -13.24 -12.41 7.68
N ALA A 64 -14.25 -11.66 8.12
CA ALA A 64 -15.66 -12.00 7.94
C ALA A 64 -16.17 -11.75 6.51
N ALA A 65 -15.67 -10.70 5.85
CA ALA A 65 -15.93 -10.42 4.44
C ALA A 65 -15.19 -11.38 3.50
N ALA A 66 -14.02 -11.88 3.93
CA ALA A 66 -13.31 -13.03 3.34
C ALA A 66 -13.96 -14.37 3.73
N GLY A 67 -15.29 -14.40 3.77
CA GLY A 67 -16.07 -15.60 4.04
C GLY A 67 -15.52 -16.78 3.24
N VAL A 68 -15.05 -17.79 3.97
CA VAL A 68 -14.60 -19.09 3.46
C VAL A 68 -13.27 -19.07 2.68
N VAL A 69 -12.16 -18.75 3.36
CA VAL A 69 -10.87 -19.48 3.14
C VAL A 69 -10.13 -19.71 4.47
N ALA A 70 -10.86 -20.01 5.54
CA ALA A 70 -10.24 -20.44 6.80
C ALA A 70 -9.83 -21.94 6.78
N ASP A 71 -10.21 -22.70 5.76
CA ASP A 71 -10.12 -24.17 5.76
C ASP A 71 -8.99 -24.74 4.88
N GLU A 72 -8.32 -23.92 4.08
CA GLU A 72 -7.05 -24.30 3.48
C GLU A 72 -5.95 -23.55 4.20
N ALA A 73 -5.60 -24.04 5.40
CA ALA A 73 -4.26 -23.82 5.92
C ALA A 73 -3.27 -24.06 4.77
N LEU A 74 -2.30 -23.16 4.60
CA LEU A 74 -1.30 -23.24 3.54
C LEU A 74 -0.74 -24.67 3.49
N ALA A 75 -1.17 -25.45 2.49
CA ALA A 75 -0.82 -26.86 2.42
C ALA A 75 0.64 -26.96 1.96
N ASP A 76 1.51 -27.43 2.85
CA ASP A 76 2.91 -27.71 2.57
C ASP A 76 3.22 -29.21 2.75
N PRO A 77 2.65 -30.10 1.90
CA PRO A 77 2.90 -31.54 2.00
C PRO A 77 4.38 -31.90 1.69
N GLY A 78 5.10 -30.98 1.04
CA GLY A 78 6.51 -31.15 0.69
C GLY A 78 7.47 -30.66 1.77
N HIS A 79 6.98 -30.08 2.87
CA HIS A 79 7.81 -29.53 3.95
C HIS A 79 8.82 -28.48 3.46
N VAL A 80 8.49 -27.72 2.42
CA VAL A 80 9.43 -26.72 1.84
C VAL A 80 9.63 -25.52 2.77
N LEU A 81 8.74 -25.33 3.75
CA LEU A 81 8.81 -24.26 4.73
C LEU A 81 9.50 -24.67 6.05
N ASP A 82 9.93 -25.93 6.20
CA ASP A 82 10.54 -26.42 7.44
C ASP A 82 11.74 -25.57 7.89
N ASP A 83 12.64 -25.21 6.97
CA ASP A 83 13.80 -24.35 7.27
C ASP A 83 13.37 -22.93 7.70
N PHE A 84 12.29 -22.41 7.12
CA PHE A 84 11.73 -21.12 7.49
C PHE A 84 11.12 -21.17 8.89
N TYR A 85 10.36 -22.21 9.22
CA TYR A 85 9.81 -22.41 10.55
C TYR A 85 10.89 -22.69 11.60
N ALA A 86 11.94 -23.43 11.25
CA ALA A 86 13.10 -23.62 12.09
C ALA A 86 13.79 -22.28 12.40
N ALA A 87 13.99 -21.41 11.40
CA ALA A 87 14.54 -20.08 11.61
C ALA A 87 13.63 -19.23 12.53
N LEU A 88 12.32 -19.24 12.32
CA LEU A 88 11.36 -18.53 13.17
C LEU A 88 11.42 -19.03 14.62
N LEU A 89 11.49 -20.34 14.83
CA LEU A 89 11.58 -20.94 16.16
C LEU A 89 12.85 -20.50 16.89
N ARG A 90 13.98 -20.40 16.18
CA ARG A 90 15.23 -19.89 16.74
C ARG A 90 15.13 -18.42 17.14
N THR A 91 14.45 -17.60 16.32
CA THR A 91 14.19 -16.20 16.65
C THR A 91 13.22 -16.08 17.84
N GLU A 92 12.15 -16.86 17.88
CA GLU A 92 11.20 -16.87 19.01
C GLU A 92 11.85 -17.28 20.33
N ARG A 93 12.82 -18.19 20.27
CA ARG A 93 13.61 -18.65 21.43
C ARG A 93 14.72 -17.69 21.85
N ASP A 94 14.86 -16.55 21.19
CA ASP A 94 15.94 -15.57 21.41
C ASP A 94 17.33 -16.24 21.42
N GLU A 95 17.55 -17.19 20.50
CA GLU A 95 18.86 -17.82 20.38
C GLU A 95 19.92 -16.77 20.01
N PRO A 96 21.15 -16.85 20.56
CA PRO A 96 22.18 -15.85 20.30
C PRO A 96 22.39 -15.56 18.81
N GLY A 97 22.08 -14.33 18.39
CA GLY A 97 22.24 -13.85 17.02
C GLY A 97 21.16 -14.33 16.02
N ALA A 98 20.10 -14.99 16.47
CA ALA A 98 19.03 -15.48 15.61
C ALA A 98 18.12 -14.34 15.12
N VAL A 99 18.15 -14.06 13.82
CA VAL A 99 17.25 -13.10 13.17
C VAL A 99 16.69 -13.72 11.90
N THR A 100 15.37 -13.94 11.88
CA THR A 100 14.65 -14.38 10.69
C THR A 100 14.34 -13.17 9.80
N ARG A 101 14.84 -13.20 8.57
CA ARG A 101 14.63 -12.12 7.58
C ARG A 101 13.63 -12.59 6.54
N VAL A 102 12.59 -11.79 6.33
CA VAL A 102 11.53 -12.06 5.35
C VAL A 102 11.66 -11.04 4.22
N LEU A 103 11.64 -11.52 2.98
CA LEU A 103 11.70 -10.69 1.78
C LEU A 103 10.41 -10.87 0.97
N HIS A 104 9.70 -9.78 0.73
CA HIS A 104 8.48 -9.76 -0.06
C HIS A 104 8.78 -9.13 -1.43
N TYR A 105 8.59 -9.90 -2.50
CA TYR A 105 8.65 -9.40 -3.86
C TYR A 105 7.23 -9.19 -4.40
N GLY A 106 6.99 -8.03 -4.99
CA GLY A 106 5.68 -7.70 -5.53
C GLY A 106 5.69 -6.42 -6.35
N ASP A 107 4.51 -5.82 -6.46
CA ASP A 107 4.20 -4.67 -7.28
C ASP A 107 3.99 -3.39 -6.43
N SER A 108 3.14 -2.47 -6.88
CA SER A 108 2.98 -1.15 -6.28
C SER A 108 2.62 -1.20 -4.78
N PRO A 109 1.65 -1.98 -4.28
CA PRO A 109 1.39 -2.15 -2.85
C PRO A 109 2.60 -2.55 -2.01
N THR A 110 3.47 -3.40 -2.56
CA THR A 110 4.71 -3.83 -1.89
C THR A 110 5.71 -2.68 -1.86
N THR A 111 5.91 -1.99 -2.99
CA THR A 111 6.85 -0.86 -3.07
C THR A 111 6.41 0.37 -2.27
N ALA A 112 5.11 0.52 -2.00
CA ALA A 112 4.55 1.60 -1.20
C ALA A 112 4.56 1.29 0.31
N ASP A 113 5.05 0.11 0.69
CA ASP A 113 5.05 -0.40 2.06
C ASP A 113 3.67 -0.37 2.71
N LEU A 114 2.66 -0.84 1.98
CA LEU A 114 1.28 -0.95 2.49
C LEU A 114 1.14 -2.24 3.30
N ILE A 115 0.90 -3.36 2.63
CA ILE A 115 0.69 -4.66 3.29
C ILE A 115 1.96 -5.17 4.01
N THR A 116 3.14 -4.82 3.50
CA THR A 116 4.42 -5.22 4.10
C THR A 116 4.70 -4.49 5.42
N ALA A 117 4.22 -3.27 5.59
CA ALA A 117 4.34 -2.56 6.87
C ALA A 117 3.49 -3.22 7.94
N ASP A 118 2.25 -3.57 7.62
CA ASP A 118 1.32 -4.22 8.56
C ASP A 118 1.83 -5.61 8.93
N LEU A 119 2.39 -6.37 7.98
CA LEU A 119 3.01 -7.65 8.24
C LEU A 119 4.25 -7.50 9.13
N ARG A 120 5.14 -6.55 8.80
CA ARG A 120 6.35 -6.29 9.59
C ARG A 120 5.99 -5.94 11.03
N GLU A 121 5.03 -5.04 11.24
CA GLU A 121 4.60 -4.64 12.59
C GLU A 121 4.03 -5.82 13.38
N GLN A 122 3.17 -6.65 12.78
CA GLN A 122 2.63 -7.84 13.43
C GLN A 122 3.70 -8.87 13.78
N LEU A 123 4.62 -9.16 12.86
CA LEU A 123 5.70 -10.11 13.09
C LEU A 123 6.70 -9.59 14.13
N GLN A 124 7.05 -8.30 14.09
CA GLN A 124 7.95 -7.68 15.08
C GLN A 124 7.33 -7.68 16.48
N ARG A 125 6.01 -7.44 16.59
CA ARG A 125 5.29 -7.55 17.88
C ARG A 125 5.32 -8.97 18.45
N ARG A 126 5.28 -9.99 17.59
CA ARG A 126 5.23 -11.41 18.02
C ARG A 126 6.62 -12.01 18.30
N PHE A 127 7.59 -11.75 17.42
CA PHE A 127 8.89 -12.41 17.39
C PHE A 127 10.07 -11.50 17.78
N GLY A 128 9.80 -10.22 18.05
CA GLY A 128 10.81 -9.22 18.38
C GLY A 128 11.16 -8.31 17.21
N ASP A 129 11.59 -7.08 17.55
CA ASP A 129 11.94 -6.05 16.57
C ASP A 129 13.45 -6.04 16.27
N ALA A 130 13.81 -6.56 15.10
CA ALA A 130 15.19 -6.53 14.57
C ALA A 130 15.46 -5.34 13.62
N GLY A 131 14.57 -4.34 13.62
CA GLY A 131 14.65 -3.14 12.78
C GLY A 131 13.96 -3.27 11.43
N HIS A 132 14.09 -2.22 10.61
CA HIS A 132 13.33 -2.03 9.37
C HIS A 132 13.78 -2.89 8.17
N GLY A 133 14.95 -3.52 8.24
CA GLY A 133 15.51 -4.29 7.14
C GLY A 133 15.95 -3.45 5.95
N LEU A 134 15.90 -4.04 4.75
CA LEU A 134 16.33 -3.42 3.50
C LEU A 134 15.30 -2.41 3.00
N HIS A 135 15.76 -1.21 2.64
CA HIS A 135 14.99 -0.18 1.93
C HIS A 135 15.91 0.57 0.97
N LEU A 136 15.32 1.28 0.00
CA LEU A 136 16.08 2.01 -1.01
C LEU A 136 16.67 3.30 -0.41
N PRO A 137 17.88 3.71 -0.88
CA PRO A 137 18.53 4.93 -0.39
C PRO A 137 17.87 6.22 -0.88
N ALA A 138 17.03 6.14 -1.91
CA ALA A 138 16.30 7.27 -2.49
C ALA A 138 14.95 6.78 -3.06
N ARG A 139 14.00 7.71 -3.27
CA ARG A 139 12.67 7.38 -3.82
C ARG A 139 12.73 7.32 -5.35
N PRO A 140 12.57 6.14 -5.98
CA PRO A 140 12.56 6.05 -7.44
C PRO A 140 11.26 6.53 -8.08
N TRP A 141 10.16 6.55 -7.34
CA TRP A 141 8.84 7.00 -7.78
C TRP A 141 8.07 7.64 -6.62
N ALA A 142 7.04 8.44 -6.94
CA ALA A 142 6.28 9.21 -5.98
C ALA A 142 5.61 8.33 -4.90
N TRP A 143 5.23 7.10 -5.23
CA TRP A 143 4.57 6.17 -4.31
C TRP A 143 5.52 5.25 -3.55
N TYR A 144 6.85 5.31 -3.75
CA TYR A 144 7.78 4.50 -2.96
C TYR A 144 7.74 4.95 -1.50
N GLY A 145 7.51 4.02 -0.58
CA GLY A 145 7.34 4.30 0.84
C GLY A 145 8.05 3.26 1.70
N HIS A 146 8.30 3.64 2.95
CA HIS A 146 8.71 2.72 4.02
C HIS A 146 8.23 3.28 5.35
N ARG A 147 7.22 2.65 5.97
CA ARG A 147 6.58 3.13 7.20
C ARG A 147 7.59 3.12 8.34
N GLY A 148 7.79 4.27 8.98
CA GLY A 148 8.78 4.45 10.05
C GLY A 148 10.19 4.83 9.58
N VAL A 149 10.43 4.95 8.26
CA VAL A 149 11.69 5.48 7.72
C VAL A 149 11.42 6.72 6.86
N GLN A 150 12.04 7.84 7.21
CA GLN A 150 12.03 9.03 6.37
C GLN A 150 13.20 9.01 5.40
N ILE A 151 12.89 8.96 4.10
CA ILE A 151 13.89 8.92 3.05
C ILE A 151 14.09 10.33 2.51
N ARG A 152 15.29 10.88 2.72
CA ARG A 152 15.75 12.14 2.11
C ARG A 152 17.04 11.85 1.36
N ALA A 153 17.06 12.16 0.07
CA ALA A 153 18.19 11.86 -0.79
C ALA A 153 18.52 13.08 -1.67
N LYS A 154 19.81 13.26 -1.95
CA LYS A 154 20.31 14.28 -2.88
C LYS A 154 21.44 13.66 -3.72
N GLY A 155 21.46 13.97 -5.02
CA GLY A 155 22.51 13.51 -5.94
C GLY A 155 22.42 12.03 -6.33
N TRP A 156 21.36 11.33 -5.93
CA TRP A 156 21.10 9.94 -6.37
C TRP A 156 20.38 9.94 -7.71
N ARG A 157 20.84 9.07 -8.61
CA ARG A 157 20.14 8.74 -9.85
C ARG A 157 19.62 7.32 -9.76
N ILE A 158 18.31 7.14 -9.88
CA ILE A 158 17.68 5.82 -9.88
C ILE A 158 17.03 5.58 -11.23
N ALA A 159 17.18 4.38 -11.76
CA ALA A 159 16.52 3.93 -12.97
C ALA A 159 15.98 2.51 -12.73
N PRO A 160 14.73 2.20 -13.12
CA PRO A 160 14.24 0.83 -13.11
C PRO A 160 14.96 0.03 -14.19
N VAL A 161 15.10 -1.28 -13.95
CA VAL A 161 15.76 -2.20 -14.90
C VAL A 161 15.07 -2.22 -16.27
N THR A 162 13.78 -1.89 -16.30
CA THR A 162 12.97 -1.81 -17.53
C THR A 162 13.20 -0.53 -18.33
N GLN A 163 13.78 0.53 -17.75
CA GLN A 163 14.07 1.77 -18.46
C GLN A 163 15.36 1.60 -19.25
N ARG A 164 15.19 1.26 -20.54
CA ARG A 164 16.30 1.15 -21.49
C ARG A 164 16.76 2.56 -21.89
N GLY A 165 17.84 3.04 -21.28
CA GLY A 165 18.77 4.01 -21.89
C GLY A 165 18.25 5.39 -22.32
N GLU A 166 17.04 5.81 -21.97
CA GLU A 166 16.53 7.15 -22.32
C GLU A 166 16.16 7.95 -21.08
N GLY A 167 16.90 9.06 -20.90
CA GLY A 167 16.55 10.22 -20.08
C GLY A 167 16.23 9.92 -18.61
N ALA A 168 17.24 9.89 -17.76
CA ALA A 168 17.02 10.07 -16.32
C ALA A 168 16.50 11.50 -16.10
N GLU A 169 15.19 11.66 -15.92
CA GLU A 169 14.63 12.93 -15.48
C GLU A 169 15.20 13.27 -14.12
N GLU A 170 15.91 14.40 -14.09
CA GLU A 170 16.55 14.94 -12.90
C GLU A 170 15.46 15.49 -11.98
N HIS A 171 14.96 14.63 -11.08
CA HIS A 171 14.12 15.08 -9.97
C HIS A 171 15.01 15.84 -8.97
N THR A 172 15.23 17.12 -9.26
CA THR A 172 15.75 18.09 -8.30
C THR A 172 14.64 18.37 -7.28
N SER A 173 14.93 18.11 -6.00
CA SER A 173 14.24 18.72 -4.86
C SER A 173 15.03 19.91 -4.37
#